data_AF-A0A961MHZ8-F1
#
_entry.id   AF-A0A961MHZ8-F1
#
_cell.length_a   1.000
_cell.length_b   1.000
_cell.length_c   1.000
_cell.angle_alpha   90.00
_cell.angle_beta   90.00
_cell.angle_gamma   90.00
#
_symmetry.space_group_name_H-M   'P 1'
#
loop_
_entity.id
_entity.type
_entity.pdbx_description
1 polymer ?
#
loop_
_entity_poly.entity_id
_entity_poly.type
_entity_poly.pdbx_seq_one_letter_code
_entity_poly.pdbx_strand_id
1 'polypeptide(L)'
;MSEIKPDDVLRYRPGPQSELPLDDGETVEAVFTADRRRYWADHAAMAAVGVAAVVAILPWTGKADQIPVAAAAVVIGLGLRGLYFRSEVFARRWQLTDRRL
;
A
#
# COMPACT_ATOMS: atom_id res chain seq x y z
N MET A 1 -21.72 -0.45 -35.68
CA MET A 1 -20.30 -0.64 -35.32
C MET A 1 -20.23 -0.57 -33.80
N SER A 2 -19.68 -1.59 -33.13
CA SER A 2 -19.54 -1.60 -31.67
C SER A 2 -18.15 -1.06 -31.34
N GLU A 3 -18.05 -0.05 -30.48
CA GLU A 3 -16.81 0.60 -30.07
C GLU A 3 -16.54 0.27 -28.60
N ILE A 4 -15.32 -0.17 -28.28
CA ILE A 4 -14.91 -0.45 -26.90
C ILE A 4 -14.50 0.88 -26.27
N LYS A 5 -15.36 1.44 -25.43
CA LYS A 5 -15.06 2.66 -24.66
C LYS A 5 -14.64 2.28 -23.23
N PRO A 6 -13.51 2.80 -22.71
CA PRO A 6 -13.13 2.59 -21.33
C PRO A 6 -14.19 3.18 -20.39
N ASP A 7 -14.62 2.39 -19.41
CA ASP A 7 -15.50 2.89 -18.36
C ASP A 7 -14.76 3.96 -17.55
N ASP A 8 -15.46 5.05 -17.23
CA ASP A 8 -14.94 6.15 -16.45
C ASP A 8 -14.59 5.72 -15.02
N VAL A 9 -15.16 4.62 -14.53
CA VAL A 9 -14.79 3.94 -13.27
C VAL A 9 -13.35 3.43 -13.28
N LEU A 10 -12.83 3.02 -14.45
CA LEU A 10 -11.47 2.48 -14.56
C LEU A 10 -10.39 3.58 -14.57
N ARG A 11 -10.78 4.86 -14.60
CA ARG A 11 -9.82 5.97 -14.52
C ARG A 11 -9.37 6.16 -13.08
N TYR A 12 -8.06 6.04 -12.84
CA TYR A 12 -7.47 6.39 -11.54
C TYR A 12 -7.77 7.85 -11.20
N ARG A 13 -8.39 8.09 -10.05
CA ARG A 13 -8.72 9.41 -9.52
C ARG A 13 -8.32 9.47 -8.05
N PRO A 14 -7.52 10.44 -7.61
CA PRO A 14 -7.17 10.56 -6.21
C PRO A 14 -8.23 11.31 -5.39
N GLY A 15 -8.32 10.98 -4.09
CA GLY A 15 -9.13 11.74 -3.14
C GLY A 15 -10.64 11.48 -3.30
N PRO A 16 -11.52 12.47 -3.08
CA PRO A 16 -12.97 12.29 -3.19
C PRO A 16 -13.43 11.80 -4.57
N GLN A 17 -12.62 12.07 -5.60
CA GLN A 17 -12.90 11.64 -6.96
C GLN A 17 -12.66 10.13 -7.17
N SER A 18 -11.99 9.45 -6.23
CA SER A 18 -11.81 7.99 -6.24
C SER A 18 -13.11 7.23 -5.95
N GLU A 19 -14.14 7.92 -5.44
CA GLU A 19 -15.38 7.33 -4.97
C GLU A 19 -16.37 7.18 -6.15
N LEU A 20 -17.06 6.05 -6.20
CA LEU A 20 -18.13 5.85 -7.17
C LEU A 20 -19.31 6.79 -6.85
N PRO A 21 -19.97 7.37 -7.86
CA PRO A 21 -21.22 8.10 -7.65
C PRO A 21 -22.24 7.23 -6.91
N LEU A 22 -22.94 7.81 -5.94
CA LEU A 22 -24.04 7.14 -5.24
C LEU A 22 -25.21 6.91 -6.19
N ASP A 23 -25.87 5.77 -6.04
CA ASP A 23 -27.14 5.52 -6.71
C ASP A 23 -28.27 6.35 -6.07
N ASP A 24 -29.41 6.47 -6.76
CA ASP A 24 -30.55 7.19 -6.23
C ASP A 24 -31.03 6.58 -4.89
N GLY A 25 -31.08 7.44 -3.87
CA GLY A 25 -31.48 7.10 -2.51
C GLY A 25 -30.45 6.28 -1.73
N GLU A 26 -29.23 6.10 -2.24
CA GLU A 26 -28.12 5.50 -1.49
C GLU A 26 -27.52 6.53 -0.51
N THR A 27 -27.17 6.08 0.69
CA THR A 27 -26.66 6.92 1.77
C THR A 27 -25.34 6.38 2.31
N VAL A 28 -24.39 7.28 2.57
CA VAL A 28 -23.08 6.91 3.12
C VAL A 28 -23.18 6.75 4.63
N GLU A 29 -22.82 5.58 5.13
CA GLU A 29 -22.75 5.26 6.56
C GLU A 29 -21.38 5.61 7.15
N ALA A 30 -20.30 5.29 6.42
CA ALA A 30 -18.93 5.57 6.88
C ALA A 30 -17.96 5.80 5.73
N VAL A 31 -16.88 6.54 6.00
CA VAL A 31 -15.76 6.75 5.08
C VAL A 31 -14.46 6.31 5.74
N PHE A 32 -13.77 5.38 5.12
CA PHE A 32 -12.47 4.89 5.56
C PHE A 32 -11.35 5.53 4.75
N THR A 33 -10.31 5.97 5.43
CA THR A 33 -9.12 6.57 4.84
C THR A 33 -7.88 5.77 5.23
N ALA A 34 -6.84 5.82 4.39
CA ALA A 34 -5.59 5.17 4.70
C ALA A 34 -4.90 5.79 5.94
N ASP A 35 -4.52 4.95 6.90
CA ASP A 35 -3.80 5.36 8.11
C ASP A 35 -2.29 5.46 7.85
N ARG A 36 -1.74 6.68 7.97
CA ARG A 36 -0.30 6.95 7.78
C ARG A 36 0.58 6.26 8.80
N ARG A 37 0.14 6.20 10.05
CA ARG A 37 0.90 5.56 11.12
C ARG A 37 0.96 4.07 10.87
N ARG A 38 -0.17 3.45 10.54
CA ARG A 38 -0.22 2.02 10.21
C ARG A 38 0.64 1.69 8.99
N TYR A 39 0.55 2.50 7.94
CA TYR A 39 1.36 2.33 6.73
C TYR A 39 2.86 2.23 7.02
N TRP A 40 3.40 3.17 7.79
CA TRP A 40 4.83 3.16 8.13
C TRP A 40 5.19 2.08 9.15
N ALA A 41 4.29 1.77 10.09
CA ALA A 41 4.49 0.67 11.03
C ALA A 41 4.60 -0.68 10.31
N ASP A 42 3.77 -0.93 9.30
CA ASP A 42 3.83 -2.16 8.51
C ASP A 42 5.13 -2.24 7.69
N HIS A 43 5.61 -1.13 7.13
CA HIS A 43 6.93 -1.09 6.47
C HIS A 43 8.08 -1.36 7.44
N ALA A 44 8.02 -0.80 8.65
CA ALA A 44 9.00 -1.07 9.69
C ALA A 44 8.96 -2.55 10.13
N ALA A 45 7.78 -3.14 10.26
CA ALA A 45 7.62 -4.56 10.58
C ALA A 45 8.20 -5.45 9.47
N MET A 46 7.92 -5.15 8.20
CA MET A 46 8.54 -5.86 7.07
C MET A 46 10.07 -5.75 7.09
N ALA A 47 10.62 -4.56 7.39
CA ALA A 47 12.05 -4.36 7.47
C ALA A 47 12.67 -5.15 8.62
N ALA A 48 12.02 -5.17 9.79
CA ALA A 48 12.46 -5.96 10.93
C ALA A 48 12.51 -7.47 10.61
N VAL A 49 11.48 -8.00 9.94
CA VAL A 49 11.45 -9.39 9.49
C VAL A 49 12.56 -9.68 8.48
N GLY A 50 12.77 -8.78 7.50
CA GLY A 50 13.84 -8.94 6.53
C GLY A 50 15.24 -8.90 7.14
N VAL A 51 15.48 -7.99 8.09
CA VAL A 51 16.75 -7.94 8.84
C VAL A 51 16.95 -9.20 9.68
N ALA A 52 15.90 -9.67 10.36
CA ALA A 52 15.97 -10.92 11.12
C ALA A 52 16.33 -12.12 10.21
N ALA A 53 15.76 -12.18 9.00
CA ALA A 53 16.09 -13.20 8.02
C ALA A 53 17.56 -13.12 7.57
N VAL A 54 18.07 -11.92 7.29
CA VAL A 54 19.49 -11.68 6.95
C VAL A 54 20.42 -12.19 8.07
N VAL A 55 20.11 -11.84 9.32
CA VAL A 55 20.90 -12.25 10.49
C VAL A 55 20.86 -13.76 10.70
N ALA A 56 19.73 -14.42 10.45
CA ALA A 56 19.59 -15.87 10.61
C ALA A 56 20.28 -16.67 9.48
N ILE A 57 20.12 -16.23 8.22
CA ILE A 57 20.49 -17.02 7.03
C ILE A 57 21.95 -16.82 6.65
N LEU A 58 22.46 -15.58 6.67
CA LEU A 58 23.81 -15.31 6.14
C LEU A 58 24.92 -16.07 6.88
N PRO A 59 24.90 -16.21 8.22
CA PRO A 59 25.88 -17.02 8.93
C PRO A 59 25.91 -18.49 8.47
N TRP A 60 24.74 -19.09 8.20
CA TRP A 60 24.66 -20.48 7.71
C TRP A 60 25.25 -20.68 6.32
N THR A 61 25.42 -19.59 5.57
CA THR A 61 26.03 -19.62 4.23
C THR A 61 27.48 -19.12 4.21
N GLY A 62 28.09 -18.91 5.39
CA GLY A 62 29.45 -18.41 5.54
C GLY A 62 29.63 -16.94 5.17
N LYS A 63 28.56 -16.13 5.20
CA LYS A 63 28.54 -14.71 4.76
C LYS A 63 28.17 -13.73 5.88
N ALA A 64 28.57 -14.04 7.12
CA ALA A 64 28.22 -13.23 8.29
C ALA A 64 28.76 -11.78 8.19
N ASP A 65 29.87 -11.59 7.48
CA ASP A 65 30.47 -10.28 7.18
C ASP A 65 29.54 -9.38 6.33
N GLN A 66 28.60 -9.96 5.58
CA GLN A 66 27.66 -9.21 4.73
C GLN A 66 26.41 -8.73 5.47
N ILE A 67 26.20 -9.11 6.73
CA ILE A 67 25.02 -8.72 7.51
C ILE A 67 24.80 -7.20 7.54
N PRO A 68 25.82 -6.34 7.78
CA PRO A 68 25.59 -4.90 7.85
C PRO A 68 25.06 -4.31 6.53
N VAL A 69 25.66 -4.69 5.40
CA VAL A 69 25.26 -4.17 4.08
C VAL A 69 23.90 -4.75 3.65
N ALA A 70 23.64 -6.03 3.92
CA ALA A 70 22.38 -6.67 3.60
C ALA A 70 21.21 -6.10 4.43
N ALA A 71 21.42 -5.88 5.73
CA ALA A 71 20.43 -5.24 6.59
C ALA A 71 20.12 -3.80 6.14
N ALA A 72 21.15 -3.02 5.79
CA ALA A 72 20.97 -1.68 5.23
C ALA A 72 20.19 -1.72 3.91
N ALA A 73 20.51 -2.65 3.01
CA ALA A 73 19.81 -2.83 1.75
C ALA A 73 18.32 -3.17 1.94
N VAL A 74 17.98 -4.03 2.91
CA VAL A 74 16.58 -4.34 3.25
C VAL A 74 15.83 -3.09 3.70
N VAL A 75 16.40 -2.34 4.64
CA VAL A 75 15.75 -1.13 5.19
C VAL A 75 15.57 -0.06 4.11
N ILE A 76 16.62 0.19 3.32
CA ILE A 76 16.58 1.18 2.24
C ILE A 76 15.59 0.74 1.16
N GLY A 77 15.64 -0.52 0.72
CA GLY A 77 14.75 -1.04 -0.31
C GLY A 77 13.27 -0.95 0.07
N LEU A 78 12.92 -1.35 1.30
CA LEU A 78 11.54 -1.21 1.80
C LEU A 78 11.14 0.24 2.03
N GLY A 79 12.06 1.10 2.48
CA GLY A 79 11.83 2.54 2.60
C GLY A 79 11.52 3.19 1.26
N LEU A 80 12.34 2.92 0.23
CA LEU A 80 12.13 3.41 -1.13
C LEU A 80 10.84 2.88 -1.74
N ARG A 81 10.54 1.58 -1.55
CA ARG A 81 9.24 1.00 -1.95
C ARG A 81 8.08 1.73 -1.29
N GLY A 82 8.18 1.97 0.02
CA GLY A 82 7.16 2.69 0.78
C GLY A 82 7.02 4.15 0.34
N LEU A 83 8.09 4.81 -0.09
CA LEU A 83 8.01 6.16 -0.65
C LEU A 83 7.39 6.16 -2.05
N TYR A 84 7.75 5.20 -2.91
CA TYR A 84 7.25 5.09 -4.28
C TYR A 84 5.73 4.91 -4.33
N PHE A 85 5.18 3.99 -3.53
CA PHE A 85 3.72 3.72 -3.52
C PHE A 85 2.91 4.64 -2.61
N ARG A 86 3.57 5.61 -1.94
CA ARG A 86 2.93 6.46 -0.93
C ARG A 86 1.71 7.19 -1.48
N SER A 87 1.85 7.83 -2.63
CA SER A 87 0.78 8.64 -3.23
C SER A 87 -0.44 7.79 -3.60
N GLU A 88 -0.23 6.61 -4.16
CA GLU A 88 -1.30 5.70 -4.57
C GLU A 88 -2.11 5.17 -3.39
N VAL A 89 -1.44 4.83 -2.28
CA VAL A 89 -2.12 4.31 -1.09
C VAL A 89 -2.96 5.39 -0.42
N PHE A 90 -2.41 6.61 -0.27
CA PHE A 90 -3.11 7.70 0.40
C PHE A 90 -4.14 8.42 -0.48
N ALA A 91 -4.16 8.14 -1.78
CA ALA A 91 -5.19 8.63 -2.69
C ALA A 91 -6.53 7.90 -2.55
N ARG A 92 -6.56 6.72 -1.91
CA ARG A 92 -7.74 5.87 -1.80
C ARG A 92 -8.63 6.26 -0.63
N ARG A 93 -9.93 6.27 -0.89
CA ARG A 93 -11.00 6.41 0.10
C ARG A 93 -12.03 5.33 -0.18
N TRP A 94 -12.58 4.75 0.88
CA TRP A 94 -13.62 3.72 0.78
C TRP A 94 -14.87 4.21 1.49
N GLN A 95 -16.03 4.04 0.86
CA GLN A 95 -17.31 4.42 1.42
C GLN A 95 -18.11 3.17 1.74
N LEU A 96 -18.51 3.00 2.98
CA LEU A 96 -19.57 2.08 3.34
C LEU A 96 -20.90 2.82 3.19
N THR A 97 -21.81 2.26 2.41
CA THR A 97 -23.17 2.76 2.24
C THR A 97 -24.17 1.74 2.75
N ASP A 98 -25.45 2.11 2.75
CA ASP A 98 -26.55 1.21 3.07
C ASP A 98 -26.70 0.03 2.08
N ARG A 99 -25.97 0.04 0.95
CA ARG A 99 -26.09 -0.96 -0.12
C ARG A 99 -24.76 -1.60 -0.56
N ARG A 100 -23.63 -0.89 -0.43
CA ARG A 100 -22.33 -1.34 -0.94
C ARG A 100 -21.18 -0.96 -0.02
N LEU A 101 -20.02 -1.56 -0.30
CA LEU A 101 -18.74 -1.34 0.37
C LEU A 101 -17.68 -0.93 -0.64
#